data_AF-W4MDS5-F1
#
_entry.id   AF-W4MDS5-F1
#
_cell.length_a   1.000
_cell.length_b   1.000
_cell.length_c   1.000
_cell.angle_alpha   90.00
_cell.angle_beta   90.00
_cell.angle_gamma   90.00
#
_symmetry.space_group_name_H-M   'P 1'
#
loop_
_entity.id
_entity.type
_entity.pdbx_description
1 polymer ?
#
loop_
_entity_poly.entity_id
_entity_poly.type
_entity_poly.pdbx_seq_one_letter_code
_entity_poly.pdbx_strand_id
1 'polypeptide(L)'
;MQRAFIPYRALLLIIVLALTLMPAYAQDDVIRVGAVAPLSSPGSYQQGKELLLGLQWAVDDINAKGGLMGKQVKLFVEDSQGKPPEGAKAVEKLITKDKVVGIAGEYHSSVCNAEIEVFHRYGIPFVIGSCWYDGLTAKGYPEVYRTSVFNSKQAENIAGLIKANGIKKVAALVEDTDYGIGIAENIKTMMKVLEVDAEFDFEVVEKTSKDFVPILLKYKTRVKPDLLVVAVTQPGGFLLLKQAHEIHFAPSPGTMVLDGTCTAQNAEVFWSALKDAGQYIMMACPYSSSVQVTELGEAIKKRYIDQFKREPNYLPLQGYDAMF
;
A
#
# COMPACT_ATOMS: atom_id res chain seq x y z
N MET A 1 39.26 64.23 -36.83
CA MET A 1 38.84 62.84 -36.52
C MET A 1 39.90 62.17 -35.65
N GLN A 2 39.79 62.27 -34.32
CA GLN A 2 40.68 61.58 -33.37
C GLN A 2 40.07 60.22 -33.03
N ARG A 3 40.79 59.13 -33.34
CA ARG A 3 40.39 57.76 -32.97
C ARG A 3 40.84 57.51 -31.53
N ALA A 4 39.87 57.34 -30.62
CA ALA A 4 40.15 56.95 -29.25
C ALA A 4 40.67 55.50 -29.22
N PHE A 5 41.94 55.34 -28.84
CA PHE A 5 42.54 54.04 -28.59
C PHE A 5 42.07 53.55 -27.21
N ILE A 6 41.15 52.58 -27.19
CA ILE A 6 40.83 51.85 -25.97
C ILE A 6 41.99 50.89 -25.71
N PRO A 7 42.73 51.02 -24.59
CA PRO A 7 43.87 50.15 -24.31
C PRO A 7 43.39 48.70 -24.14
N TYR A 8 44.12 47.74 -24.70
CA TYR A 8 43.83 46.30 -24.64
C TYR A 8 43.53 45.78 -23.22
N ARG A 9 44.09 46.43 -22.18
CA ARG A 9 43.82 46.13 -20.76
C ARG A 9 42.39 46.47 -20.32
N ALA A 10 41.77 47.52 -20.86
CA ALA A 10 40.39 47.87 -20.59
C ALA A 10 39.40 46.90 -21.27
N LEU A 11 39.75 46.39 -22.45
CA LEU A 11 38.95 45.38 -23.15
C LEU A 11 38.95 44.02 -22.40
N LEU A 12 40.10 43.62 -21.86
CA LEU A 12 40.23 42.41 -21.03
C LEU A 12 39.45 42.49 -19.71
N LEU A 13 39.41 43.66 -19.05
CA LEU A 13 38.63 43.83 -17.82
C LEU A 13 37.12 43.73 -18.07
N ILE A 14 36.63 44.24 -19.21
CA ILE A 14 35.21 44.19 -19.58
C ILE A 14 34.76 42.76 -19.92
N ILE A 15 35.62 41.95 -20.55
CA ILE A 15 35.33 40.55 -20.86
C ILE A 15 35.30 39.68 -19.58
N VAL A 16 36.20 39.93 -18.63
CA VAL A 16 36.20 39.22 -17.32
C VAL A 16 34.97 39.59 -16.49
N LEU A 17 34.52 40.85 -16.52
CA LEU A 17 33.32 41.28 -15.80
C LEU A 17 32.01 40.80 -16.46
N ALA A 18 32.00 40.60 -17.78
CA ALA A 18 30.85 40.04 -18.49
C ALA A 18 30.69 38.52 -18.28
N LEU A 19 31.78 37.79 -18.00
CA LEU A 19 31.74 36.36 -17.65
C LEU A 19 31.21 36.10 -16.23
N THR A 20 31.26 37.07 -15.33
CA THR A 20 30.70 36.96 -13.96
C THR A 20 29.20 37.28 -13.85
N LEU A 21 28.58 37.72 -14.94
CA LEU A 21 27.17 38.14 -15.00
C LEU A 21 26.28 37.19 -15.81
N MET A 22 26.75 35.97 -16.09
CA MET A 22 25.82 34.93 -16.54
C MET A 22 24.81 34.71 -15.40
N PRO A 23 23.49 34.87 -15.63
CA PRO A 23 22.52 34.48 -14.62
C PRO A 23 22.78 33.00 -14.37
N ALA A 24 23.20 32.66 -13.15
CA ALA A 24 23.15 31.29 -12.70
C ALA A 24 21.70 30.89 -12.88
N TYR A 25 21.42 30.06 -13.90
CA TYR A 25 20.15 29.36 -13.96
C TYR A 25 20.05 28.67 -12.61
N ALA A 26 19.14 29.14 -11.76
CA ALA A 26 18.81 28.47 -10.52
C ALA A 26 18.28 27.10 -10.95
N GLN A 27 19.20 26.15 -11.02
CA GLN A 27 18.91 24.77 -11.33
C GLN A 27 17.94 24.35 -10.24
N ASP A 28 16.74 23.93 -10.63
CA ASP A 28 15.67 23.55 -9.72
C ASP A 28 16.27 22.67 -8.61
N ASP A 29 16.43 23.25 -7.42
CA ASP A 29 17.38 22.77 -6.40
C ASP A 29 16.76 21.66 -5.54
N VAL A 30 15.71 21.05 -6.09
CA VAL A 30 14.83 20.11 -5.43
C VAL A 30 14.59 18.92 -6.34
N ILE A 31 14.80 17.73 -5.80
CA ILE A 31 14.43 16.48 -6.44
C ILE A 31 12.95 16.23 -6.16
N ARG A 32 12.16 16.17 -7.23
CA ARG A 32 10.70 15.99 -7.14
C ARG A 32 10.38 14.51 -7.17
N VAL A 33 9.73 14.01 -6.12
CA VAL A 33 9.30 12.59 -6.03
C VAL A 33 7.79 12.56 -5.85
N GLY A 34 7.12 11.63 -6.53
CA GLY A 34 5.69 11.45 -6.40
C GLY A 34 5.31 10.48 -5.28
N ALA A 35 4.15 10.70 -4.70
CA ALA A 35 3.43 9.73 -3.89
C ALA A 35 2.00 9.60 -4.40
N VAL A 36 1.53 8.37 -4.50
CA VAL A 36 0.13 8.08 -4.80
C VAL A 36 -0.44 7.17 -3.72
N ALA A 37 -1.66 7.46 -3.28
CA ALA A 37 -2.37 6.69 -2.28
C ALA A 37 -3.87 6.92 -2.39
N PRO A 38 -4.72 6.03 -1.87
CA PRO A 38 -6.15 6.32 -1.73
C PRO A 38 -6.33 7.31 -0.57
N LEU A 39 -6.73 8.55 -0.85
CA LEU A 39 -6.91 9.60 0.16
C LEU A 39 -8.37 10.05 0.31
N SER A 40 -9.25 9.57 -0.55
CA SER A 40 -10.70 9.78 -0.46
C SER A 40 -11.52 8.53 -0.77
N SER A 41 -12.80 8.57 -0.42
CA SER A 41 -13.78 7.51 -0.70
C SER A 41 -14.00 7.35 -2.21
N PRO A 42 -14.16 6.11 -2.73
CA PRO A 42 -14.32 4.84 -2.03
C PRO A 42 -13.01 4.11 -1.66
N GLY A 43 -11.86 4.78 -1.83
CA GLY A 43 -10.58 4.26 -1.39
C GLY A 43 -10.51 4.10 0.13
N SER A 44 -9.66 3.17 0.57
CA SER A 44 -9.32 2.93 1.98
C SER A 44 -8.47 4.09 2.53
N TYR A 45 -9.10 5.25 2.70
CA TYR A 45 -8.40 6.51 2.93
C TYR A 45 -7.63 6.60 4.25
N GLN A 46 -8.03 5.83 5.27
CA GLN A 46 -7.26 5.74 6.52
C GLN A 46 -5.94 5.01 6.27
N GLN A 47 -5.97 3.91 5.52
CA GLN A 47 -4.78 3.16 5.11
C GLN A 47 -3.86 4.01 4.22
N GLY A 48 -4.41 4.76 3.26
CA GLY A 48 -3.61 5.65 2.43
C GLY A 48 -2.89 6.76 3.22
N LYS A 49 -3.52 7.29 4.28
CA LYS A 49 -2.86 8.26 5.18
C LYS A 49 -1.69 7.66 5.96
N GLU A 50 -1.84 6.43 6.45
CA GLU A 50 -0.78 5.71 7.15
C GLU A 50 0.41 5.41 6.23
N LEU A 51 0.13 5.00 4.99
CA LEU A 51 1.16 4.79 3.97
C LEU A 51 1.89 6.10 3.64
N LEU A 52 1.14 7.18 3.40
CA LEU A 52 1.68 8.49 3.09
C LEU A 52 2.53 9.08 4.23
N LEU A 53 2.16 8.82 5.48
CA LEU A 53 2.95 9.21 6.64
C LEU A 53 4.36 8.58 6.59
N GLY A 54 4.45 7.30 6.27
CA GLY A 54 5.73 6.60 6.08
C GLY A 54 6.58 7.21 4.97
N LEU A 55 5.96 7.43 3.80
CA LEU A 55 6.60 8.09 2.65
C LEU A 55 7.16 9.48 3.03
N GLN A 56 6.37 10.27 3.75
CA GLN A 56 6.78 11.61 4.18
C GLN A 56 7.92 11.57 5.20
N TRP A 57 7.88 10.66 6.18
CA TRP A 57 8.97 10.53 7.15
C TRP A 57 10.29 10.11 6.51
N ALA A 58 10.27 9.24 5.51
CA ALA A 58 11.46 8.90 4.75
C ALA A 58 12.04 10.14 4.05
N VAL A 59 11.21 10.96 3.40
CA VAL A 59 11.64 12.24 2.79
C VAL A 59 12.22 13.19 3.84
N ASP A 60 11.56 13.33 5.00
CA ASP A 60 12.04 14.19 6.09
C ASP A 60 13.42 13.75 6.58
N ASP A 61 13.61 12.44 6.77
CA ASP A 61 14.86 11.87 7.27
C ASP A 61 15.99 11.93 6.24
N ILE A 62 15.68 11.79 4.94
CA ILE A 62 16.62 12.04 3.82
C ILE A 62 17.07 13.51 3.83
N ASN A 63 16.12 14.44 3.93
CA ASN A 63 16.39 15.87 3.91
C ASN A 63 17.19 16.34 5.13
N ALA A 64 16.88 15.80 6.31
CA ALA A 64 17.63 16.06 7.54
C ALA A 64 19.10 15.61 7.45
N LYS A 65 19.41 14.63 6.59
CA LYS A 65 20.77 14.15 6.30
C LYS A 65 21.48 14.92 5.17
N GLY A 66 20.92 16.07 4.75
CA GLY A 66 21.48 16.89 3.68
C GLY A 66 20.87 16.65 2.30
N GLY A 67 19.81 15.83 2.22
CA GLY A 67 19.09 15.53 0.99
C GLY A 67 19.78 14.47 0.12
N LEU A 68 19.30 14.32 -1.11
CA LEU A 68 19.83 13.36 -2.07
C LEU A 68 20.76 14.07 -3.05
N MET A 69 22.03 13.63 -3.10
CA MET A 69 23.09 14.27 -3.89
C MET A 69 23.24 15.77 -3.59
N GLY A 70 23.04 16.16 -2.32
CA GLY A 70 23.11 17.55 -1.86
C GLY A 70 21.88 18.40 -2.18
N LYS A 71 20.81 17.82 -2.74
CA LYS A 71 19.55 18.49 -3.06
C LYS A 71 18.42 18.03 -2.16
N GLN A 72 17.54 18.95 -1.79
CA GLN A 72 16.36 18.61 -1.00
C GLN A 72 15.38 17.79 -1.85
N VAL A 73 14.69 16.85 -1.23
CA VAL A 73 13.61 16.07 -1.84
C VAL A 73 12.27 16.71 -1.49
N LYS A 74 11.40 16.88 -2.48
CA LYS A 74 10.02 17.34 -2.27
C LYS A 74 9.05 16.29 -2.77
N LEU A 75 8.12 15.93 -1.89
CA LEU A 75 7.05 14.98 -2.17
C LEU A 75 5.86 15.69 -2.83
N PHE A 76 5.38 15.15 -3.95
CA PHE A 76 4.17 15.57 -4.65
C PHE A 76 3.15 14.47 -4.52
N VAL A 77 2.00 14.75 -3.92
CA VAL A 77 1.03 13.74 -3.51
C VAL A 77 -0.22 13.84 -4.38
N GLU A 78 -0.69 12.71 -4.92
CA GLU A 78 -1.97 12.60 -5.59
C GLU A 78 -2.86 11.52 -4.96
N ASP A 79 -4.17 11.73 -5.08
CA ASP A 79 -5.21 10.83 -4.58
C ASP A 79 -5.70 9.90 -5.70
N SER A 80 -5.52 8.59 -5.52
CA SER A 80 -6.04 7.58 -6.46
C SER A 80 -7.53 7.28 -6.28
N GLN A 81 -8.14 7.76 -5.19
CA GLN A 81 -9.51 7.46 -4.75
C GLN A 81 -9.81 5.96 -4.61
N GLY A 82 -8.79 5.10 -4.64
CA GLY A 82 -8.94 3.66 -4.75
C GLY A 82 -9.61 3.18 -6.04
N LYS A 83 -9.51 3.96 -7.14
CA LYS A 83 -10.11 3.65 -8.45
C LYS A 83 -9.03 3.57 -9.54
N PRO A 84 -8.98 2.49 -10.34
CA PRO A 84 -7.93 2.35 -11.36
C PRO A 84 -7.83 3.51 -12.37
N PRO A 85 -8.95 4.05 -12.91
CA PRO A 85 -8.86 5.19 -13.83
C PRO A 85 -8.34 6.48 -13.18
N GLU A 86 -8.60 6.68 -11.88
CA GLU A 86 -8.15 7.89 -11.17
C GLU A 86 -6.69 7.76 -10.75
N GLY A 87 -6.23 6.58 -10.31
CA GLY A 87 -4.81 6.30 -10.08
C GLY A 87 -3.96 6.49 -11.33
N ALA A 88 -4.39 5.96 -12.47
CA ALA A 88 -3.70 6.15 -13.75
C ALA A 88 -3.55 7.65 -14.12
N LYS A 89 -4.61 8.45 -13.95
CA LYS A 89 -4.57 9.90 -14.16
C LYS A 89 -3.67 10.62 -13.15
N ALA A 90 -3.72 10.21 -11.89
CA ALA A 90 -2.91 10.76 -10.80
C ALA A 90 -1.41 10.60 -11.10
N VAL A 91 -0.98 9.39 -11.46
CA VAL A 91 0.43 9.13 -11.79
C VAL A 91 0.83 9.81 -13.10
N GLU A 92 -0.04 9.87 -14.11
CA GLU A 92 0.23 10.61 -15.35
C GLU A 92 0.40 12.11 -15.08
N LYS A 93 -0.39 12.71 -14.17
CA LYS A 93 -0.21 14.10 -13.73
C LYS A 93 1.12 14.31 -13.01
N LEU A 94 1.47 13.44 -12.06
CA LEU A 94 2.76 13.52 -11.34
C LEU A 94 3.94 13.51 -12.33
N ILE A 95 3.88 12.64 -13.34
CA ILE A 95 4.91 12.50 -14.37
C ILE A 95 4.91 13.72 -15.31
N THR A 96 3.77 14.07 -15.88
CA THR A 96 3.69 15.01 -17.00
C THR A 96 3.64 16.46 -16.57
N LYS A 97 3.05 16.77 -15.41
CA LYS A 97 2.89 18.13 -14.88
C LYS A 97 3.91 18.43 -13.78
N ASP A 98 4.00 17.56 -12.79
CA ASP A 98 4.87 17.81 -11.63
C ASP A 98 6.33 17.42 -11.91
N LYS A 99 6.57 16.65 -12.98
CA LYS A 99 7.91 16.25 -13.47
C LYS A 99 8.71 15.51 -12.39
N VAL A 100 8.04 14.61 -11.67
CA VAL A 100 8.70 13.77 -10.67
C VAL A 100 9.65 12.78 -11.32
N VAL A 101 10.75 12.45 -10.64
CA VAL A 101 11.79 11.52 -11.14
C VAL A 101 11.46 10.05 -10.85
N GLY A 102 10.49 9.80 -9.99
CA GLY A 102 10.02 8.49 -9.56
C GLY A 102 8.82 8.66 -8.63
N ILE A 103 8.08 7.58 -8.41
CA ILE A 103 6.89 7.58 -7.56
C ILE A 103 6.96 6.40 -6.60
N ALA A 104 6.41 6.56 -5.39
CA ALA A 104 6.24 5.47 -4.45
C ALA A 104 4.82 5.44 -3.87
N GLY A 105 4.40 4.25 -3.42
CA GLY A 105 3.14 4.05 -2.71
C GLY A 105 2.13 3.14 -3.41
N GLU A 106 0.88 3.59 -3.36
CA GLU A 106 -0.39 2.90 -3.59
C GLU A 106 -0.64 1.67 -2.69
N TYR A 107 -1.93 1.41 -2.46
CA TYR A 107 -2.45 0.39 -1.55
C TYR A 107 -3.36 -0.61 -2.28
N HIS A 108 -4.18 -0.15 -3.23
CA HIS A 108 -5.13 -0.99 -3.95
C HIS A 108 -4.48 -1.69 -5.14
N SER A 109 -4.42 -3.02 -5.12
CA SER A 109 -3.80 -3.83 -6.17
C SER A 109 -4.32 -3.52 -7.59
N SER A 110 -5.63 -3.31 -7.77
CA SER A 110 -6.18 -2.96 -9.08
C SER A 110 -5.82 -1.55 -9.54
N VAL A 111 -5.56 -0.64 -8.61
CA VAL A 111 -5.05 0.69 -8.94
C VAL A 111 -3.59 0.58 -9.38
N CYS A 112 -2.75 -0.09 -8.59
CA CYS A 112 -1.37 -0.40 -8.98
C CYS A 112 -1.29 -1.06 -10.36
N ASN A 113 -2.17 -2.02 -10.66
CA ASN A 113 -2.17 -2.74 -11.94
C ASN A 113 -2.44 -1.81 -13.15
N ALA A 114 -3.22 -0.74 -12.95
CA ALA A 114 -3.42 0.29 -13.97
C ALA A 114 -2.26 1.30 -14.00
N GLU A 115 -1.70 1.66 -12.85
CA GLU A 115 -0.58 2.60 -12.74
C GLU A 115 0.70 2.06 -13.38
N ILE A 116 1.02 0.77 -13.22
CA ILE A 116 2.24 0.17 -13.80
C ILE A 116 2.27 0.24 -15.33
N GLU A 117 1.11 0.29 -16.00
CA GLU A 117 1.03 0.52 -17.45
C GLU A 117 1.45 1.95 -17.81
N VAL A 118 1.14 2.93 -16.96
CA VAL A 118 1.56 4.32 -17.14
C VAL A 118 3.05 4.45 -16.86
N PHE A 119 3.54 3.88 -15.76
CA PHE A 119 4.97 3.87 -15.43
C PHE A 119 5.82 3.26 -16.54
N HIS A 120 5.39 2.11 -17.07
CA HIS A 120 6.09 1.45 -18.17
C HIS A 120 6.07 2.30 -19.46
N ARG A 121 4.93 2.93 -19.80
CA ARG A 121 4.82 3.81 -20.97
C ARG A 121 5.76 5.01 -20.89
N TYR A 122 5.93 5.59 -19.71
CA TYR A 122 6.76 6.78 -19.49
C TYR A 122 8.20 6.47 -19.08
N GLY A 123 8.53 5.21 -18.77
CA GLY A 123 9.85 4.81 -18.29
C GLY A 123 10.20 5.41 -16.92
N ILE A 124 9.21 5.59 -16.04
CA ILE A 124 9.38 6.21 -14.72
C ILE A 124 9.39 5.14 -13.62
N PRO A 125 10.40 5.10 -12.73
CA PRO A 125 10.44 4.16 -11.62
C PRO A 125 9.23 4.30 -10.68
N PHE A 126 8.69 3.16 -10.28
CA PHE A 126 7.62 3.04 -9.29
C PHE A 126 7.98 2.01 -8.23
N VAL A 127 7.96 2.42 -6.97
CA VAL A 127 8.13 1.51 -5.82
C VAL A 127 6.78 1.32 -5.13
N ILE A 128 6.23 0.12 -5.27
CA ILE A 128 4.95 -0.28 -4.70
C ILE A 128 5.07 -0.35 -3.17
N GLY A 129 4.27 0.48 -2.51
CA GLY A 129 4.15 0.59 -1.07
C GLY A 129 3.33 -0.53 -0.45
N SER A 130 2.15 -0.89 -0.96
CA SER A 130 1.30 -1.90 -0.30
C SER A 130 0.39 -2.72 -1.23
N CYS A 131 0.61 -2.75 -2.54
CA CYS A 131 -0.19 -3.57 -3.46
C CYS A 131 0.30 -5.02 -3.55
N TRP A 132 -0.56 -5.98 -3.20
CA TRP A 132 -0.15 -7.37 -2.99
C TRP A 132 -0.37 -8.31 -4.18
N TYR A 133 -1.10 -7.90 -5.22
CA TYR A 133 -1.36 -8.77 -6.38
C TYR A 133 -0.05 -9.26 -7.03
N ASP A 134 0.15 -10.57 -7.15
CA ASP A 134 1.39 -11.17 -7.67
C ASP A 134 1.70 -10.70 -9.11
N GLY A 135 0.66 -10.47 -9.91
CA GLY A 135 0.77 -10.04 -11.31
C GLY A 135 1.52 -8.73 -11.50
N LEU A 136 1.60 -7.88 -10.48
CA LEU A 136 2.29 -6.58 -10.56
C LEU A 136 3.78 -6.74 -10.91
N THR A 137 4.47 -7.67 -10.24
CA THR A 137 5.89 -7.95 -10.52
C THR A 137 6.07 -9.06 -11.55
N ALA A 138 5.07 -9.95 -11.73
CA ALA A 138 5.14 -11.01 -12.73
C ALA A 138 5.16 -10.48 -14.18
N LYS A 139 4.66 -9.26 -14.43
CA LYS A 139 4.78 -8.59 -15.74
C LYS A 139 6.22 -8.31 -16.15
N GLY A 140 7.16 -8.22 -15.20
CA GLY A 140 8.58 -8.03 -15.49
C GLY A 140 8.95 -6.64 -16.02
N TYR A 141 8.14 -5.61 -15.74
CA TYR A 141 8.50 -4.23 -16.08
C TYR A 141 9.70 -3.78 -15.24
N PRO A 142 10.79 -3.32 -15.88
CA PRO A 142 12.02 -2.99 -15.17
C PRO A 142 11.89 -1.75 -14.29
N GLU A 143 10.87 -0.92 -14.52
CA GLU A 143 10.60 0.28 -13.71
C GLU A 143 9.80 -0.02 -12.43
N VAL A 144 9.25 -1.23 -12.27
CA VAL A 144 8.31 -1.57 -11.19
C VAL A 144 9.00 -2.42 -10.13
N TYR A 145 9.07 -1.87 -8.93
CA TYR A 145 9.65 -2.50 -7.75
C TYR A 145 8.59 -2.68 -6.68
N ARG A 146 8.74 -3.69 -5.81
CA ARG A 146 7.84 -3.91 -4.68
C ARG A 146 8.64 -4.26 -3.44
N THR A 147 8.42 -3.50 -2.36
CA THR A 147 8.99 -3.75 -1.03
C THR A 147 8.00 -4.43 -0.09
N SER A 148 6.71 -4.32 -0.39
CA SER A 148 5.64 -4.97 0.38
C SER A 148 5.49 -6.46 0.11
N VAL A 149 4.72 -7.13 0.98
CA VAL A 149 4.33 -8.53 0.77
C VAL A 149 3.44 -8.71 -0.45
N PHE A 150 3.23 -9.96 -0.85
CA PHE A 150 2.44 -10.34 -2.01
C PHE A 150 1.49 -11.49 -1.67
N ASN A 151 0.40 -11.60 -2.43
CA ASN A 151 -0.73 -12.47 -2.13
C ASN A 151 -0.30 -13.94 -2.00
N SER A 152 0.60 -14.45 -2.84
CA SER A 152 1.03 -15.84 -2.72
C SER A 152 1.77 -16.14 -1.40
N LYS A 153 2.56 -15.20 -0.87
CA LYS A 153 3.18 -15.39 0.46
C LYS A 153 2.14 -15.42 1.58
N GLN A 154 1.15 -14.54 1.49
CA GLN A 154 0.05 -14.51 2.46
C GLN A 154 -0.80 -15.79 2.39
N ALA A 155 -1.07 -16.27 1.18
CA ALA A 155 -1.77 -17.53 0.94
C ALA A 155 -1.01 -18.75 1.46
N GLU A 156 0.31 -18.78 1.34
CA GLU A 156 1.17 -19.83 1.90
C GLU A 156 0.98 -19.92 3.42
N ASN A 157 1.00 -18.77 4.11
CA ASN A 157 0.77 -18.71 5.56
C ASN A 157 -0.64 -19.18 5.94
N ILE A 158 -1.67 -18.78 5.18
CA ILE A 158 -3.06 -19.20 5.42
C ILE A 158 -3.20 -20.72 5.21
N ALA A 159 -2.66 -21.26 4.12
CA ALA A 159 -2.68 -22.70 3.85
C ALA A 159 -1.90 -23.50 4.91
N GLY A 160 -0.76 -22.98 5.38
CA GLY A 160 0.00 -23.56 6.48
C GLY A 160 -0.79 -23.59 7.79
N LEU A 161 -1.52 -22.52 8.11
CA LEU A 161 -2.41 -22.46 9.28
C LEU A 161 -3.54 -23.50 9.17
N ILE A 162 -4.19 -23.61 8.01
CA ILE A 162 -5.26 -24.59 7.75
C ILE A 162 -4.72 -26.00 8.00
N LYS A 163 -3.55 -26.33 7.44
CA LYS A 163 -2.90 -27.63 7.61
C LYS A 163 -2.55 -27.93 9.06
N ALA A 164 -1.88 -26.98 9.73
CA ALA A 164 -1.39 -27.16 11.09
C ALA A 164 -2.51 -27.38 12.12
N ASN A 165 -3.69 -26.81 11.87
CA ASN A 165 -4.85 -26.93 12.75
C ASN A 165 -5.85 -28.02 12.30
N GLY A 166 -5.56 -28.76 11.22
CA GLY A 166 -6.41 -29.83 10.72
C GLY A 166 -7.80 -29.36 10.28
N ILE A 167 -7.94 -28.09 9.87
CA ILE A 167 -9.21 -27.49 9.42
C ILE A 167 -9.64 -28.20 8.14
N LYS A 168 -10.90 -28.65 8.04
CA LYS A 168 -11.37 -29.50 6.94
C LYS A 168 -12.23 -28.77 5.92
N LYS A 169 -12.97 -27.75 6.33
CA LYS A 169 -13.84 -27.00 5.43
C LYS A 169 -13.59 -25.50 5.53
N VAL A 170 -13.01 -24.94 4.49
CA VAL A 170 -12.66 -23.53 4.41
C VAL A 170 -13.51 -22.86 3.33
N ALA A 171 -14.04 -21.69 3.64
CA ALA A 171 -14.69 -20.84 2.64
C ALA A 171 -14.21 -19.40 2.76
N ALA A 172 -14.09 -18.70 1.63
CA ALA A 172 -13.67 -17.30 1.63
C ALA A 172 -14.72 -16.37 1.01
N LEU A 173 -14.86 -15.17 1.59
CA LEU A 173 -15.54 -14.04 0.97
C LEU A 173 -14.48 -13.00 0.61
N VAL A 174 -14.34 -12.74 -0.69
CA VAL A 174 -13.29 -11.88 -1.23
C VAL A 174 -13.85 -10.76 -2.07
N GLU A 175 -13.20 -9.60 -2.07
CA GLU A 175 -13.64 -8.47 -2.90
C GLU A 175 -13.35 -8.69 -4.39
N ASP A 176 -14.11 -8.01 -5.25
CA ASP A 176 -14.05 -8.05 -6.72
C ASP A 176 -12.87 -7.28 -7.32
N THR A 177 -11.70 -7.41 -6.72
CA THR A 177 -10.46 -6.74 -7.14
C THR A 177 -9.33 -7.74 -7.40
N ASP A 178 -8.25 -7.27 -8.02
CA ASP A 178 -7.01 -8.05 -8.22
C ASP A 178 -6.42 -8.54 -6.88
N TYR A 179 -6.68 -7.82 -5.78
CA TYR A 179 -6.31 -8.27 -4.44
C TYR A 179 -7.17 -9.46 -4.00
N GLY A 180 -8.49 -9.29 -3.96
CA GLY A 180 -9.43 -10.28 -3.39
C GLY A 180 -9.48 -11.58 -4.18
N ILE A 181 -9.59 -11.51 -5.50
CA ILE A 181 -9.59 -12.69 -6.36
C ILE A 181 -8.20 -13.36 -6.32
N GLY A 182 -7.13 -12.56 -6.44
CA GLY A 182 -5.77 -13.06 -6.42
C GLY A 182 -5.41 -13.80 -5.13
N ILE A 183 -5.84 -13.32 -3.95
CA ILE A 183 -5.56 -14.02 -2.69
C ILE A 183 -6.32 -15.35 -2.61
N ALA A 184 -7.58 -15.42 -3.07
CA ALA A 184 -8.35 -16.67 -3.07
C ALA A 184 -7.75 -17.74 -3.99
N GLU A 185 -7.34 -17.35 -5.21
CA GLU A 185 -6.69 -18.24 -6.17
C GLU A 185 -5.34 -18.74 -5.64
N ASN A 186 -4.57 -17.86 -4.99
CA ASN A 186 -3.33 -18.24 -4.35
C ASN A 186 -3.53 -19.18 -3.16
N ILE A 187 -4.58 -18.99 -2.33
CA ILE A 187 -4.90 -19.93 -1.24
C ILE A 187 -5.18 -21.32 -1.83
N LYS A 188 -6.03 -21.39 -2.87
CA LYS A 188 -6.32 -22.65 -3.57
C LYS A 188 -5.06 -23.30 -4.13
N THR A 189 -4.12 -22.52 -4.63
CA THR A 189 -2.84 -22.99 -5.17
C THR A 189 -1.92 -23.50 -4.06
N MET A 190 -1.76 -22.74 -2.98
CA MET A 190 -0.90 -23.10 -1.85
C MET A 190 -1.45 -24.29 -1.07
N MET A 191 -2.77 -24.47 -0.99
CA MET A 191 -3.36 -25.68 -0.41
C MET A 191 -2.97 -26.94 -1.19
N LYS A 192 -2.87 -26.87 -2.53
CA LYS A 192 -2.38 -27.99 -3.34
C LYS A 192 -0.89 -28.23 -3.14
N VAL A 193 -0.08 -27.16 -3.19
CA VAL A 193 1.38 -27.24 -3.03
C VAL A 193 1.76 -27.81 -1.66
N LEU A 194 1.05 -27.41 -0.61
CA LEU A 194 1.30 -27.86 0.75
C LEU A 194 0.52 -29.14 1.11
N GLU A 195 -0.16 -29.78 0.16
CA GLU A 195 -0.94 -31.02 0.37
C GLU A 195 -1.89 -30.91 1.57
N VAL A 196 -2.67 -29.82 1.59
CA VAL A 196 -3.65 -29.54 2.64
C VAL A 196 -4.90 -30.40 2.40
N ASP A 197 -5.20 -31.29 3.33
CA ASP A 197 -6.39 -32.13 3.31
C ASP A 197 -7.62 -31.36 3.83
N ALA A 198 -8.14 -30.46 3.00
CA ALA A 198 -9.31 -29.63 3.28
C ALA A 198 -10.03 -29.19 1.99
N GLU A 199 -11.35 -29.03 2.07
CA GLU A 199 -12.16 -28.39 1.04
C GLU A 199 -11.99 -26.86 1.09
N PHE A 200 -11.85 -26.23 -0.08
CA PHE A 200 -11.80 -24.77 -0.20
C PHE A 200 -12.65 -24.28 -1.37
N ASP A 201 -13.53 -23.32 -1.08
CA ASP A 201 -14.29 -22.57 -2.06
C ASP A 201 -14.33 -21.08 -1.68
N PHE A 202 -14.65 -20.21 -2.63
CA PHE A 202 -14.79 -18.79 -2.35
C PHE A 202 -15.87 -18.13 -3.19
N GLU A 203 -16.46 -17.08 -2.66
CA GLU A 203 -17.37 -16.22 -3.41
C GLU A 203 -16.87 -14.78 -3.42
N VAL A 204 -17.08 -14.13 -4.56
CA VAL A 204 -16.69 -12.76 -4.79
C VAL A 204 -17.85 -11.85 -4.39
N VAL A 205 -17.53 -10.79 -3.66
CA VAL A 205 -18.47 -9.72 -3.26
C VAL A 205 -17.97 -8.39 -3.79
N GLU A 206 -18.90 -7.48 -4.08
CA GLU A 206 -18.53 -6.12 -4.50
C GLU A 206 -17.78 -5.41 -3.34
N LYS A 207 -16.60 -4.85 -3.63
CA LYS A 207 -15.80 -4.10 -2.65
C LYS A 207 -16.57 -2.99 -1.95
N THR A 208 -17.49 -2.35 -2.68
CA THR A 208 -18.33 -1.25 -2.18
C THR A 208 -19.68 -1.69 -1.60
N SER A 209 -19.94 -3.00 -1.51
CA SER A 209 -21.17 -3.51 -0.89
C SER A 209 -21.31 -3.06 0.56
N LYS A 210 -22.56 -2.81 0.95
CA LYS A 210 -22.96 -2.49 2.33
C LYS A 210 -23.82 -3.57 2.97
N ASP A 211 -24.26 -4.55 2.18
CA ASP A 211 -25.10 -5.64 2.63
C ASP A 211 -24.49 -6.97 2.21
N PHE A 212 -23.96 -7.68 3.21
CA PHE A 212 -23.41 -9.02 3.10
C PHE A 212 -24.35 -10.06 3.73
N VAL A 213 -25.49 -9.67 4.33
CA VAL A 213 -26.38 -10.60 5.04
C VAL A 213 -26.88 -11.74 4.14
N PRO A 214 -27.29 -11.51 2.87
CA PRO A 214 -27.75 -12.61 2.01
C PRO A 214 -26.67 -13.68 1.78
N ILE A 215 -25.43 -13.25 1.49
CA ILE A 215 -24.32 -14.18 1.26
C ILE A 215 -23.89 -14.87 2.55
N LEU A 216 -23.87 -14.15 3.67
CA LEU A 216 -23.57 -14.71 4.98
C LEU A 216 -24.63 -15.73 5.43
N LEU A 217 -25.91 -15.53 5.10
CA LEU A 217 -26.97 -16.52 5.36
C LEU A 217 -26.81 -17.78 4.50
N LYS A 218 -26.41 -17.64 3.22
CA LYS A 218 -26.02 -18.79 2.39
C LYS A 218 -24.88 -19.57 3.03
N TYR A 219 -23.85 -18.87 3.52
CA TYR A 219 -22.70 -19.49 4.16
C TYR A 219 -23.09 -20.19 5.47
N LYS A 220 -23.89 -19.52 6.31
CA LYS A 220 -24.39 -20.08 7.58
C LYS A 220 -25.23 -21.35 7.40
N THR A 221 -26.08 -21.39 6.36
CA THR A 221 -27.11 -22.43 6.22
C THR A 221 -26.75 -23.55 5.25
N ARG A 222 -25.94 -23.26 4.24
CA ARG A 222 -25.59 -24.21 3.15
C ARG A 222 -24.12 -24.59 3.16
N VAL A 223 -23.22 -23.60 3.19
CA VAL A 223 -21.76 -23.86 3.10
C VAL A 223 -21.24 -24.44 4.41
N LYS A 224 -21.55 -23.80 5.55
CA LYS A 224 -21.16 -24.20 6.90
C LYS A 224 -19.64 -24.46 7.01
N PRO A 225 -18.78 -23.48 6.73
CA PRO A 225 -17.34 -23.66 6.85
C PRO A 225 -16.89 -23.76 8.31
N ASP A 226 -15.82 -24.52 8.55
CA ASP A 226 -15.08 -24.51 9.82
C ASP A 226 -14.28 -23.20 9.96
N LEU A 227 -13.80 -22.69 8.82
CA LEU A 227 -13.06 -21.42 8.73
C LEU A 227 -13.63 -20.53 7.63
N LEU A 228 -14.08 -19.33 8.02
CA LEU A 228 -14.40 -18.23 7.12
C LEU A 228 -13.17 -17.32 6.96
N VAL A 229 -12.62 -17.25 5.75
CA VAL A 229 -11.59 -16.27 5.39
C VAL A 229 -12.26 -15.02 4.82
N VAL A 230 -11.92 -13.84 5.35
CA VAL A 230 -12.45 -12.56 4.88
C VAL A 230 -11.31 -11.78 4.22
N ALA A 231 -11.45 -11.49 2.94
CA ALA A 231 -10.51 -10.67 2.17
C ALA A 231 -11.25 -9.52 1.47
N VAL A 232 -11.81 -8.61 2.27
CA VAL A 232 -12.53 -7.41 1.82
C VAL A 232 -11.96 -6.21 2.54
N THR A 233 -11.36 -5.29 1.80
CA THR A 233 -10.69 -4.11 2.35
C THR A 233 -11.69 -3.15 3.00
N GLN A 234 -11.17 -2.20 3.78
CA GLN A 234 -12.02 -1.26 4.51
C GLN A 234 -12.64 -0.21 3.59
N PRO A 235 -13.91 0.19 3.86
CA PRO A 235 -14.72 -0.15 5.04
C PRO A 235 -15.57 -1.44 4.95
N GLY A 236 -15.60 -2.12 3.80
CA GLY A 236 -16.46 -3.28 3.57
C GLY A 236 -16.18 -4.45 4.52
N GLY A 237 -14.90 -4.72 4.82
CA GLY A 237 -14.49 -5.76 5.76
C GLY A 237 -15.10 -5.59 7.16
N PHE A 238 -15.13 -4.37 7.71
CA PHE A 238 -15.81 -4.10 8.99
C PHE A 238 -17.29 -4.46 8.95
N LEU A 239 -17.99 -4.09 7.87
CA LEU A 239 -19.41 -4.36 7.73
C LEU A 239 -19.69 -5.87 7.61
N LEU A 240 -18.88 -6.59 6.83
CA LEU A 240 -19.00 -8.03 6.67
C LEU A 240 -18.81 -8.75 8.01
N LEU A 241 -17.74 -8.42 8.75
CA LEU A 241 -17.45 -9.02 10.07
C LEU A 241 -18.58 -8.73 11.07
N LYS A 242 -19.04 -7.47 11.12
CA LYS A 242 -20.14 -7.06 11.99
C LYS A 242 -21.43 -7.80 11.67
N GLN A 243 -21.81 -7.88 10.39
CA GLN A 243 -23.04 -8.56 9.97
C GLN A 243 -22.96 -10.07 10.20
N ALA A 244 -21.79 -10.70 10.02
CA ALA A 244 -21.58 -12.11 10.32
C ALA A 244 -21.82 -12.41 11.81
N HIS A 245 -21.41 -11.50 12.69
CA HIS A 245 -21.65 -11.59 14.12
C HIS A 245 -23.14 -11.35 14.47
N GLU A 246 -23.75 -10.29 13.91
CA GLU A 246 -25.15 -9.91 14.17
C GLU A 246 -26.14 -11.03 13.81
N ILE A 247 -25.88 -11.78 12.75
CA ILE A 247 -26.71 -12.94 12.38
C ILE A 247 -26.33 -14.22 13.11
N HIS A 248 -25.40 -14.17 14.08
CA HIS A 248 -24.86 -15.31 14.81
C HIS A 248 -24.31 -16.41 13.89
N PHE A 249 -23.54 -16.02 12.88
CA PHE A 249 -22.84 -16.95 12.00
C PHE A 249 -21.41 -17.18 12.49
N ALA A 250 -20.59 -16.14 12.49
CA ALA A 250 -19.17 -16.21 12.77
C ALA A 250 -18.66 -14.87 13.34
N PRO A 251 -17.69 -14.85 14.28
CA PRO A 251 -17.08 -16.02 14.93
C PRO A 251 -18.06 -16.80 15.81
N SER A 252 -17.97 -18.13 15.79
CA SER A 252 -18.77 -19.04 16.63
C SER A 252 -18.01 -20.34 16.88
N PRO A 253 -18.44 -21.20 17.83
CA PRO A 253 -17.80 -22.50 18.05
C PRO A 253 -17.76 -23.42 16.81
N GLY A 254 -18.65 -23.19 15.84
CA GLY A 254 -18.70 -23.96 14.59
C GLY A 254 -18.04 -23.27 13.39
N THR A 255 -17.70 -21.99 13.48
CA THR A 255 -17.07 -21.26 12.38
C THR A 255 -16.09 -20.22 12.93
N MET A 256 -14.80 -20.50 12.74
CA MET A 256 -13.70 -19.57 12.99
C MET A 256 -13.68 -18.48 11.92
N VAL A 257 -13.11 -17.32 12.24
CA VAL A 257 -12.90 -16.24 11.26
C VAL A 257 -11.41 -15.91 11.18
N LEU A 258 -10.91 -15.81 9.95
CA LEU A 258 -9.59 -15.28 9.64
C LEU A 258 -9.72 -14.04 8.75
N ASP A 259 -9.37 -12.88 9.30
CA ASP A 259 -9.25 -11.64 8.54
C ASP A 259 -7.90 -11.58 7.82
N GLY A 260 -7.95 -11.53 6.49
CA GLY A 260 -6.79 -11.40 5.60
C GLY A 260 -6.38 -9.95 5.30
N THR A 261 -7.08 -8.96 5.85
CA THR A 261 -6.92 -7.52 5.52
C THR A 261 -6.30 -6.69 6.64
N CYS A 262 -5.85 -7.33 7.72
CA CYS A 262 -5.16 -6.68 8.82
C CYS A 262 -5.95 -5.62 9.58
N THR A 263 -7.26 -5.80 9.66
CA THR A 263 -8.18 -4.78 10.14
C THR A 263 -7.94 -4.42 11.61
N ALA A 264 -7.53 -5.38 12.44
CA ALA A 264 -7.34 -5.17 13.87
C ALA A 264 -6.05 -4.41 14.24
N GLN A 265 -5.15 -4.17 13.29
CA GLN A 265 -3.88 -3.47 13.58
C GLN A 265 -4.07 -2.00 13.97
N ASN A 266 -5.19 -1.37 13.57
CA ASN A 266 -5.62 -0.12 14.19
C ASN A 266 -6.68 -0.45 15.24
N ALA A 267 -6.23 -0.76 16.46
CA ALA A 267 -7.09 -1.24 17.55
C ALA A 267 -8.23 -0.27 17.88
N GLU A 268 -7.97 1.03 17.88
CA GLU A 268 -9.00 2.04 18.17
C GLU A 268 -10.13 2.01 17.13
N VAL A 269 -9.77 2.03 15.85
CA VAL A 269 -10.75 1.96 14.75
C VAL A 269 -11.47 0.61 14.77
N PHE A 270 -10.74 -0.49 14.97
CA PHE A 270 -11.29 -1.84 14.99
C PHE A 270 -12.33 -2.03 16.09
N TRP A 271 -11.98 -1.71 17.34
CA TRP A 271 -12.88 -1.88 18.47
C TRP A 271 -14.05 -0.88 18.45
N SER A 272 -13.83 0.32 17.92
CA SER A 272 -14.92 1.29 17.69
C SER A 272 -15.93 0.77 16.65
N ALA A 273 -15.44 0.16 15.56
CA ALA A 273 -16.27 -0.33 14.46
C ALA A 273 -17.00 -1.63 14.81
N LEU A 274 -16.31 -2.62 15.40
CA LEU A 274 -16.83 -3.96 15.61
C LEU A 274 -17.36 -4.23 17.02
N LYS A 275 -16.84 -3.55 18.05
CA LYS A 275 -17.17 -3.83 19.45
C LYS A 275 -17.01 -5.33 19.77
N ASP A 276 -18.04 -5.96 20.32
CA ASP A 276 -18.10 -7.39 20.63
C ASP A 276 -17.96 -8.29 19.39
N ALA A 277 -18.36 -7.81 18.21
CA ALA A 277 -18.17 -8.56 16.96
C ALA A 277 -16.69 -8.78 16.59
N GLY A 278 -15.77 -8.05 17.22
CA GLY A 278 -14.33 -8.23 17.02
C GLY A 278 -13.74 -9.41 17.80
N GLN A 279 -14.47 -9.97 18.76
CA GLN A 279 -13.96 -11.06 19.61
C GLN A 279 -13.76 -12.34 18.80
N TYR A 280 -12.68 -13.06 19.08
CA TYR A 280 -12.32 -14.35 18.44
C TYR A 280 -12.01 -14.29 16.93
N ILE A 281 -11.84 -13.10 16.36
CA ILE A 281 -11.31 -12.95 15.01
C ILE A 281 -9.80 -13.21 15.02
N MET A 282 -9.35 -14.19 14.25
CA MET A 282 -7.93 -14.35 13.95
C MET A 282 -7.55 -13.43 12.80
N MET A 283 -6.29 -13.02 12.77
CA MET A 283 -5.79 -12.10 11.74
C MET A 283 -4.48 -12.64 11.17
N ALA A 284 -4.36 -12.61 9.85
CA ALA A 284 -3.15 -13.03 9.15
C ALA A 284 -2.49 -11.79 8.52
N CYS A 285 -1.37 -11.34 9.11
CA CYS A 285 -0.72 -10.08 8.71
C CYS A 285 0.78 -10.19 8.58
N PRO A 286 1.40 -9.32 7.76
CA PRO A 286 2.85 -9.25 7.64
C PRO A 286 3.54 -8.60 8.85
N TYR A 287 2.78 -7.97 9.77
CA TYR A 287 3.31 -7.29 10.94
C TYR A 287 2.49 -7.61 12.19
N SER A 288 3.17 -7.67 13.32
CA SER A 288 2.59 -7.54 14.66
C SER A 288 3.63 -6.85 15.56
N SER A 289 3.20 -6.36 16.72
CA SER A 289 4.11 -5.74 17.69
C SER A 289 5.20 -6.69 18.23
N SER A 290 5.04 -8.01 18.03
CA SER A 290 6.01 -9.05 18.40
C SER A 290 7.02 -9.40 17.29
N VAL A 291 6.85 -8.89 16.07
CA VAL A 291 7.82 -9.11 14.99
C VAL A 291 9.09 -8.32 15.30
N GLN A 292 10.24 -8.98 15.20
CA GLN A 292 11.53 -8.29 15.26
C GLN A 292 11.73 -7.50 13.96
N VAL A 293 11.88 -6.18 14.09
CA VAL A 293 12.21 -5.29 12.97
C VAL A 293 13.68 -4.85 13.08
N THR A 294 14.19 -4.24 12.01
CA THR A 294 15.55 -3.67 11.99
C THR A 294 15.66 -2.51 12.98
N GLU A 295 16.88 -2.05 13.27
CA GLU A 295 17.10 -0.85 14.09
C GLU A 295 16.35 0.38 13.53
N LEU A 296 16.35 0.53 12.21
CA LEU A 296 15.56 1.55 11.53
C LEU A 296 14.05 1.34 11.75
N GLY A 297 13.56 0.11 11.63
CA GLY A 297 12.16 -0.22 11.90
C GLY A 297 11.75 0.10 13.34
N GLU A 298 12.61 -0.18 14.33
CA GLU A 298 12.34 0.17 15.74
C GLU A 298 12.32 1.69 15.95
N ALA A 299 13.19 2.43 15.28
CA ALA A 299 13.19 3.90 15.33
C ALA A 299 11.87 4.49 14.77
N ILE A 300 11.41 3.98 13.61
CA ILE A 300 10.15 4.42 13.01
C ILE A 300 8.95 4.02 13.87
N LYS A 301 8.94 2.78 14.41
CA LYS A 301 7.92 2.33 15.37
C LYS A 301 7.87 3.24 16.60
N LYS A 302 9.02 3.56 17.18
CA LYS A 302 9.10 4.47 18.33
C LYS A 302 8.58 5.87 17.99
N ARG A 303 8.98 6.44 16.86
CA ARG A 303 8.48 7.75 16.38
C ARG A 303 6.96 7.74 16.26
N TYR A 304 6.40 6.65 15.75
CA TYR A 304 4.96 6.46 15.64
C TYR A 304 4.26 6.42 16.99
N ILE A 305 4.74 5.58 17.91
CA ILE A 305 4.18 5.49 19.26
C ILE A 305 4.27 6.82 19.99
N ASP A 306 5.39 7.54 19.85
CA ASP A 306 5.58 8.85 20.48
C ASP A 306 4.57 9.88 19.96
N GLN A 307 4.26 9.86 18.66
CA GLN A 307 3.34 10.81 18.03
C GLN A 307 1.86 10.45 18.24
N PHE A 308 1.49 9.17 18.08
CA PHE A 308 0.10 8.73 18.02
C PHE A 308 -0.36 7.97 19.28
N LYS A 309 0.55 7.65 20.20
CA LYS A 309 0.26 6.92 21.45
C LYS A 309 -0.41 5.55 21.22
N ARG A 310 -0.10 4.91 20.09
CA ARG A 310 -0.52 3.56 19.73
C ARG A 310 0.50 2.88 18.84
N GLU A 311 0.41 1.56 18.72
CA GLU A 311 1.21 0.78 17.78
C GLU A 311 0.92 1.19 16.32
N PRO A 312 1.94 1.23 15.44
CA PRO A 312 1.72 1.35 14.01
C PRO A 312 1.07 0.07 13.46
N ASN A 313 0.31 0.22 12.38
CA ASN A 313 0.06 -0.91 11.49
C ASN A 313 1.27 -1.09 10.54
N TYR A 314 1.19 -2.00 9.57
CA TYR A 314 2.31 -2.23 8.65
C TYR A 314 2.58 -1.08 7.66
N LEU A 315 1.64 -0.17 7.44
CA LEU A 315 1.66 0.78 6.32
C LEU A 315 2.67 1.91 6.46
N PRO A 316 2.89 2.55 7.63
CA PRO A 316 3.95 3.53 7.80
C PRO A 316 5.33 2.92 7.58
N LEU A 317 5.53 1.66 7.97
CA LEU A 317 6.79 0.95 7.75
C LEU A 317 7.01 0.68 6.26
N GLN A 318 6.01 0.11 5.57
CA GLN A 318 6.11 -0.14 4.13
C GLN A 318 6.21 1.14 3.30
N GLY A 319 5.51 2.21 3.71
CA GLY A 319 5.61 3.52 3.10
C GLY A 319 7.01 4.10 3.26
N TYR A 320 7.61 3.96 4.45
CA TYR A 320 8.99 4.40 4.67
C TYR A 320 9.96 3.61 3.78
N ASP A 321 9.88 2.28 3.77
CA ASP A 321 10.74 1.40 2.97
C ASP A 321 10.59 1.61 1.46
N ALA A 322 9.41 2.02 0.98
CA ALA A 322 9.20 2.30 -0.43
C ALA A 322 9.88 3.60 -0.91
N MET A 323 10.25 4.50 0.00
CA MET A 323 10.87 5.79 -0.31
C MET A 323 12.35 5.87 0.04
N PHE A 324 12.79 5.21 1.12
CA PHE A 324 14.14 5.32 1.68
C PHE A 324 15.18 4.46 0.95
#